data_AF-A0A7S4B948-F1
#
_entry.id   AF-A0A7S4B948-F1
#
_cell.length_a   1.000
_cell.length_b   1.000
_cell.length_c   1.000
_cell.angle_alpha   90.00
_cell.angle_beta   90.00
_cell.angle_gamma   90.00
#
_symmetry.space_group_name_H-M   'P 1'
#
loop_
_entity.id
_entity.type
_entity.pdbx_description
1 polymer ?
#
loop_
_entity_poly.entity_id
_entity_poly.type
_entity_poly.pdbx_seq_one_letter_code
_entity_poly.pdbx_strand_id
1 'polypeptide(L)'
;MTACATKFRVSNTLGFRPQTLGEMKQCLREVGIQFSDDGRAWSEPANRPTCFDCWTDNIMNDAQLCWNFCLSKFVHSKNAGHFGKDPCLQCDEYTSGPAFIKCAGANRRSTGIASDIDRNDLASTKWEQHICTAGICAAREGEPSRCDTLLRDPLRNTK
;
A
#
# COMPACT_ATOMS: atom_id res chain seq x y z
N MET A 1 3.40 -3.55 11.33
CA MET A 1 1.94 -3.80 11.45
C MET A 1 1.41 -3.15 12.71
N THR A 2 0.16 -2.68 12.70
CA THR A 2 -0.49 -2.12 13.90
C THR A 2 -0.98 -3.23 14.83
N ALA A 3 -1.22 -2.91 16.10
CA ALA A 3 -1.85 -3.84 17.04
C ALA A 3 -3.23 -4.31 16.54
N CYS A 4 -3.99 -3.43 15.88
CA CYS A 4 -5.26 -3.77 15.24
C CYS A 4 -5.10 -4.78 14.09
N ALA A 5 -4.12 -4.59 13.20
CA ALA A 5 -3.83 -5.52 12.11
C ALA A 5 -3.43 -6.90 12.62
N THR A 6 -2.68 -6.91 13.73
CA THR A 6 -2.27 -8.13 14.43
C THR A 6 -3.46 -8.87 15.00
N LYS A 7 -4.34 -8.15 15.72
CA LYS A 7 -5.56 -8.69 16.28
C LYS A 7 -6.46 -9.28 15.18
N PHE A 8 -6.60 -8.58 14.06
CA PHE A 8 -7.32 -9.04 12.88
C PHE A 8 -6.75 -10.37 12.34
N ARG A 9 -5.44 -10.44 12.08
CA ARG A 9 -4.80 -11.65 11.56
C ARG A 9 -4.90 -12.81 12.53
N VAL A 10 -4.59 -12.60 13.81
CA VAL A 10 -4.61 -13.65 14.84
C VAL A 10 -6.02 -14.21 15.00
N SER A 11 -7.05 -13.34 15.07
CA SER A 11 -8.45 -13.79 15.19
C SER A 11 -8.83 -14.66 13.99
N ASN A 12 -8.62 -14.16 12.77
CA ASN A 12 -8.93 -14.89 11.53
C ASN A 12 -8.13 -16.18 11.33
N THR A 13 -6.93 -16.29 11.91
CA THR A 13 -6.07 -17.49 11.76
C THR A 13 -6.40 -18.57 12.77
N LEU A 14 -6.65 -18.19 14.03
CA LEU A 14 -6.87 -19.13 15.13
C LEU A 14 -8.33 -19.58 15.26
N GLY A 15 -9.19 -19.19 14.30
CA GLY A 15 -10.61 -19.58 14.31
C GLY A 15 -11.44 -18.86 15.37
N PHE A 16 -10.90 -17.83 16.02
CA PHE A 16 -11.69 -16.92 16.84
C PHE A 16 -12.43 -15.96 15.91
N ARG A 17 -13.75 -15.83 16.07
CA ARG A 17 -14.67 -14.95 15.32
C ARG A 17 -13.98 -14.02 14.30
N PRO A 18 -14.18 -14.24 12.98
CA PRO A 18 -13.55 -13.42 11.96
C PRO A 18 -13.82 -11.93 12.18
N GLN A 19 -12.76 -11.12 12.17
CA GLN A 19 -12.94 -9.68 12.32
C GLN A 19 -13.44 -9.09 11.01
N THR A 20 -14.45 -8.23 11.11
CA THR A 20 -15.04 -7.48 9.99
C THR A 20 -14.29 -6.17 9.73
N LEU A 21 -14.47 -5.60 8.54
CA LEU A 21 -13.96 -4.26 8.21
C LEU A 21 -14.39 -3.22 9.24
N GLY A 22 -15.65 -3.26 9.69
CA GLY A 22 -16.18 -2.34 10.71
C GLY A 22 -15.46 -2.46 12.06
N GLU A 23 -15.19 -3.68 12.51
CA GLU A 23 -14.44 -3.93 13.76
C GLU A 23 -12.98 -3.47 13.66
N MET A 24 -12.37 -3.59 12.47
CA MET A 24 -11.03 -3.08 12.22
C MET A 24 -11.00 -1.54 12.23
N LYS A 25 -11.95 -0.88 11.56
CA LYS A 25 -12.10 0.59 11.59
C LYS A 25 -12.27 1.08 13.03
N GLN A 26 -13.09 0.39 13.83
CA GLN A 26 -13.31 0.74 15.23
C GLN A 26 -12.01 0.66 16.05
N CYS A 27 -11.24 -0.43 15.91
CA CYS A 27 -9.95 -0.55 16.59
C CYS A 27 -8.97 0.58 16.20
N LEU A 28 -8.92 0.93 14.92
CA LEU A 28 -8.06 2.02 14.43
C LEU A 28 -8.45 3.38 15.04
N ARG A 29 -9.75 3.67 15.18
CA ARG A 29 -10.21 4.90 15.85
C ARG A 29 -9.81 4.96 17.32
N GLU A 30 -9.90 3.83 18.03
CA GLU A 30 -9.53 3.74 19.46
C GLU A 30 -8.06 4.07 19.70
N VAL A 31 -7.19 3.83 18.71
CA VAL A 31 -5.76 4.21 18.75
C VAL A 31 -5.47 5.55 18.07
N GLY A 32 -6.51 6.34 17.76
CA GLY A 32 -6.40 7.67 17.18
C GLY A 32 -6.10 7.73 15.68
N ILE A 33 -6.21 6.61 14.96
CA ILE A 33 -6.06 6.56 13.50
C ILE A 33 -7.43 6.73 12.86
N GLN A 34 -7.63 7.85 12.17
CA GLN A 34 -8.90 8.19 11.53
C GLN A 34 -8.69 8.82 10.16
N PHE A 35 -9.59 8.51 9.24
CA PHE A 35 -9.64 9.05 7.88
C PHE A 35 -11.08 9.44 7.52
N SER A 36 -11.27 10.05 6.35
CA SER A 36 -12.60 10.41 5.84
C SER A 36 -13.48 9.18 5.70
N ASP A 37 -14.69 9.26 6.28
CA ASP A 37 -15.76 8.26 6.15
C ASP A 37 -16.82 8.66 5.12
N ASP A 38 -16.50 9.65 4.28
CA ASP A 38 -17.35 10.05 3.17
C ASP A 38 -16.70 9.67 1.83
N GLY A 39 -17.53 9.28 0.87
CA GLY A 39 -17.11 8.95 -0.49
C GLY A 39 -16.81 10.17 -1.35
N ARG A 40 -16.60 11.35 -0.75
CA ARG A 40 -16.50 12.64 -1.49
C ARG A 40 -15.26 12.76 -2.36
N ALA A 41 -14.30 11.85 -2.21
CA ALA A 41 -13.17 11.73 -3.12
C ALA A 41 -13.60 11.27 -4.53
N TRP A 42 -14.80 10.71 -4.67
CA TRP A 42 -15.36 10.27 -5.94
C TRP A 42 -16.33 11.30 -6.53
N SER A 43 -16.35 11.41 -7.86
CA SER A 43 -17.35 12.21 -8.57
C SER A 43 -18.78 11.69 -8.36
N GLU A 44 -18.92 10.39 -8.14
CA GLU A 44 -20.17 9.70 -7.82
C GLU A 44 -20.02 8.96 -6.48
N PRO A 45 -20.32 9.60 -5.34
CA PRO A 45 -20.00 9.06 -4.02
C PRO A 45 -20.80 7.82 -3.61
N ALA A 46 -21.99 7.62 -4.18
CA ALA A 46 -22.88 6.54 -3.79
C ALA A 46 -22.24 5.16 -4.06
N ASN A 47 -22.22 4.30 -3.04
CA ASN A 47 -21.65 2.94 -3.10
C ASN A 47 -20.15 2.89 -3.45
N ARG A 48 -19.40 3.96 -3.22
CA ARG A 48 -17.94 3.97 -3.37
C ARG A 48 -17.24 3.81 -2.03
N PRO A 49 -16.04 3.20 -2.02
CA PRO A 49 -15.24 3.10 -0.80
C PRO A 49 -14.80 4.49 -0.35
N THR A 50 -14.85 4.71 0.97
CA THR A 50 -14.31 5.91 1.62
C THR A 50 -12.79 5.82 1.70
N CYS A 51 -12.11 6.94 1.98
CA CYS A 51 -10.67 6.90 2.24
C CYS A 51 -10.32 5.94 3.39
N PHE A 52 -11.18 5.88 4.42
CA PHE A 52 -10.97 4.96 5.53
C PHE A 52 -11.16 3.50 5.13
N ASP A 53 -12.09 3.21 4.21
CA ASP A 53 -12.26 1.84 3.69
C ASP A 53 -11.01 1.40 2.91
N CYS A 54 -10.52 2.23 1.98
CA CYS A 54 -9.30 1.94 1.22
C CYS A 54 -8.09 1.67 2.12
N TRP A 55 -7.91 2.49 3.16
CA TRP A 55 -6.83 2.31 4.14
C TRP A 55 -7.00 1.04 4.97
N THR A 56 -8.23 0.77 5.42
CA THR A 56 -8.52 -0.40 6.25
C THR A 56 -8.32 -1.69 5.45
N ASP A 57 -8.79 -1.71 4.20
CA ASP A 57 -8.59 -2.83 3.28
C ASP A 57 -7.10 -3.08 3.01
N ASN A 58 -6.28 -2.04 2.80
CA ASN A 58 -4.83 -2.19 2.66
C ASN A 58 -4.23 -2.90 3.88
N ILE A 59 -4.55 -2.42 5.08
CA ILE A 59 -4.03 -2.98 6.32
C ILE A 59 -4.49 -4.43 6.51
N MET A 60 -5.75 -4.74 6.21
CA MET A 60 -6.27 -6.10 6.30
C MET A 60 -5.59 -7.04 5.29
N ASN A 61 -5.36 -6.57 4.06
CA ASN A 61 -4.67 -7.34 3.02
C ASN A 61 -3.21 -7.62 3.40
N ASP A 62 -2.48 -6.61 3.87
CA ASP A 62 -1.10 -6.76 4.38
C ASP A 62 -1.03 -7.76 5.53
N ALA A 63 -1.99 -7.70 6.45
CA ALA A 63 -2.05 -8.59 7.59
C ALA A 63 -2.26 -10.06 7.17
N GLN A 64 -2.91 -10.32 6.03
CA GLN A 64 -3.10 -11.67 5.50
C GLN A 64 -1.94 -12.15 4.64
N LEU A 65 -1.46 -11.32 3.71
CA LEU A 65 -0.49 -11.72 2.69
C LEU A 65 0.96 -11.51 3.15
N CYS A 66 1.21 -10.44 3.91
CA CYS A 66 2.57 -10.01 4.27
C CYS A 66 2.97 -10.38 5.69
N TRP A 67 2.13 -11.10 6.42
CA TRP A 67 2.35 -11.48 7.82
C TRP A 67 3.75 -12.04 8.09
N ASN A 68 4.19 -13.01 7.28
CA ASN A 68 5.49 -13.68 7.47
C ASN A 68 6.68 -12.75 7.24
N PHE A 69 6.56 -11.77 6.34
CA PHE A 69 7.60 -10.78 6.06
C PHE A 69 7.62 -9.67 7.11
N CYS A 70 6.45 -9.34 7.66
CA CYS A 70 6.25 -8.24 8.60
C CYS A 70 6.36 -8.65 10.07
N LEU A 71 6.53 -9.94 10.37
CA LEU A 71 6.65 -10.47 11.73
C LEU A 71 7.86 -9.88 12.48
N SER A 72 8.96 -9.64 11.75
CA SER A 72 10.17 -9.00 12.29
C SER A 72 9.91 -7.60 12.84
N LYS A 73 8.88 -6.90 12.37
CA LYS A 73 8.51 -5.55 12.85
C LYS A 73 7.94 -5.54 14.27
N PHE A 74 7.51 -6.68 14.80
CA PHE A 74 7.11 -6.78 16.21
C PHE A 74 8.30 -6.82 17.17
N VAL A 75 9.47 -7.24 16.69
CA VAL A 75 10.73 -7.25 17.45
C VAL A 75 11.55 -5.99 17.14
N HIS A 76 11.49 -5.51 15.89
CA HIS A 76 12.19 -4.32 15.41
C HIS A 76 11.20 -3.30 14.85
N SER A 77 10.68 -2.44 15.71
CA SER A 77 9.66 -1.44 15.35
C SER A 77 10.19 -0.29 14.49
N LYS A 78 11.51 -0.07 14.45
CA LYS A 78 12.12 0.99 13.64
C LYS A 78 12.12 0.59 12.18
N ASN A 79 11.40 1.36 11.38
CA ASN A 79 11.50 1.29 9.94
C ASN A 79 12.57 2.27 9.47
N ALA A 80 13.70 1.76 8.95
CA ALA A 80 14.77 2.60 8.42
C ALA A 80 14.45 3.15 7.03
N GLY A 81 13.30 2.79 6.46
CA GLY A 81 12.85 3.26 5.15
C GLY A 81 13.57 2.61 3.96
N HIS A 82 14.55 1.74 4.19
CA HIS A 82 15.32 1.07 3.14
C HIS A 82 14.49 -0.03 2.45
N PHE A 83 13.89 0.31 1.30
CA PHE A 83 12.98 -0.58 0.59
C PHE A 83 13.66 -1.87 0.16
N GLY A 84 14.85 -1.81 -0.44
CA GLY A 84 15.62 -2.97 -0.92
C GLY A 84 16.05 -3.93 0.20
N LYS A 85 16.05 -3.47 1.45
CA LYS A 85 16.46 -4.25 2.64
C LYS A 85 15.30 -4.64 3.55
N ASP A 86 14.07 -4.22 3.24
CA ASP A 86 12.89 -4.49 4.05
C ASP A 86 11.86 -5.36 3.31
N PRO A 87 11.87 -6.68 3.54
CA PRO A 87 10.91 -7.60 2.91
C PRO A 87 9.44 -7.28 3.24
N CYS A 88 9.17 -6.66 4.38
CA CYS A 88 7.80 -6.26 4.74
C CYS A 88 7.32 -5.12 3.85
N LEU A 89 8.14 -4.07 3.68
CA LEU A 89 7.84 -2.96 2.77
C LEU A 89 7.68 -3.43 1.32
N GLN A 90 8.53 -4.37 0.89
CA GLN A 90 8.43 -4.96 -0.44
C GLN A 90 7.08 -5.66 -0.62
N CYS A 91 6.69 -6.54 0.31
CA CYS A 91 5.43 -7.26 0.22
C CYS A 91 4.21 -6.34 0.15
N ASP A 92 4.13 -5.33 1.02
CA ASP A 92 3.06 -4.32 1.04
C ASP A 92 2.92 -3.64 -0.35
N GLU A 93 4.02 -3.12 -0.88
CA GLU A 93 4.00 -2.37 -2.13
C GLU A 93 3.69 -3.22 -3.37
N TYR A 94 3.99 -4.52 -3.36
CA TYR A 94 3.64 -5.40 -4.47
C TYR A 94 2.22 -5.97 -4.39
N THR A 95 1.74 -6.27 -3.19
CA THR A 95 0.49 -7.03 -3.01
C THR A 95 -0.70 -6.13 -2.73
N SER A 96 -0.50 -5.06 -1.95
CA SER A 96 -1.56 -4.15 -1.53
C SER A 96 -1.48 -2.79 -2.23
N GLY A 97 -0.26 -2.33 -2.54
CA GLY A 97 0.02 -1.03 -3.18
C GLY A 97 -0.84 -0.70 -4.42
N PRO A 98 -0.91 -1.58 -5.45
CA PRO A 98 -1.68 -1.28 -6.67
C PRO A 98 -3.19 -1.10 -6.41
N ALA A 99 -3.78 -1.95 -5.55
CA ALA A 99 -5.19 -1.86 -5.20
C ALA A 99 -5.47 -0.61 -4.36
N PHE A 100 -4.57 -0.28 -3.43
CA PHE A 100 -4.67 0.93 -2.61
C PHE A 100 -4.60 2.20 -3.45
N ILE A 101 -3.65 2.31 -4.39
CA ILE A 101 -3.55 3.47 -5.29
C ILE A 101 -4.83 3.64 -6.11
N LYS A 102 -5.41 2.53 -6.61
CA LYS A 102 -6.67 2.55 -7.36
C LYS A 102 -7.85 3.02 -6.50
N CYS A 103 -7.86 2.66 -5.22
CA CYS A 103 -8.94 3.01 -4.29
C CYS A 103 -8.80 4.43 -3.75
N ALA A 104 -7.61 4.79 -3.24
CA ALA A 104 -7.33 6.08 -2.63
C ALA A 104 -7.11 7.20 -3.68
N GLY A 105 -6.89 6.83 -4.94
CA GLY A 105 -6.66 7.75 -6.05
C GLY A 105 -5.27 8.39 -6.06
N ALA A 106 -4.46 8.16 -5.03
CA ALA A 106 -3.12 8.70 -4.91
C ALA A 106 -2.25 7.93 -3.91
N ASN A 107 -0.94 8.03 -4.08
CA ASN A 107 0.05 7.74 -3.05
C ASN A 107 0.86 9.01 -2.76
N ARG A 108 1.69 9.00 -1.71
CA ARG A 108 2.54 10.14 -1.33
C ARG A 108 3.32 10.73 -2.52
N ARG A 109 3.84 9.87 -3.41
CA ARG A 109 4.63 10.29 -4.58
C ARG A 109 3.77 11.00 -5.63
N SER A 110 2.60 10.47 -5.95
CA SER A 110 1.71 11.08 -6.95
C SER A 110 1.18 12.45 -6.50
N THR A 111 1.27 12.77 -5.20
CA THR A 111 0.94 14.09 -4.64
C THR A 111 2.16 14.95 -4.34
N GLY A 112 3.37 14.55 -4.76
CA GLY A 112 4.61 15.31 -4.51
C GLY A 112 5.08 15.31 -3.05
N ILE A 113 4.51 14.47 -2.18
CA ILE A 113 4.95 14.30 -0.80
C ILE A 113 6.15 13.36 -0.80
N ALA A 114 7.28 13.82 -0.26
CA ALA A 114 8.45 13.00 -0.05
C ALA A 114 8.07 11.75 0.77
N SER A 115 8.39 10.58 0.25
CA SER A 115 8.13 9.30 0.90
C SER A 115 9.28 8.98 1.85
N ASP A 116 8.97 8.53 3.07
CA ASP A 116 9.96 8.03 4.05
C ASP A 116 10.57 6.66 3.65
N ILE A 117 10.32 6.22 2.41
CA ILE A 117 10.77 4.94 1.87
C ILE A 117 11.80 5.25 0.77
N ASP A 118 13.07 5.02 1.07
CA ASP A 118 14.18 5.07 0.13
C ASP A 118 14.14 3.83 -0.76
N ARG A 119 14.01 4.07 -2.07
CA ARG A 119 13.97 3.04 -3.12
C ARG A 119 15.24 3.07 -3.99
N ASN A 120 16.19 3.96 -3.69
CA ASN A 120 17.46 4.02 -4.43
C ASN A 120 18.37 2.82 -4.11
N ASP A 121 18.06 2.10 -3.02
CA ASP A 121 18.73 0.87 -2.61
C ASP A 121 18.23 -0.39 -3.37
N LEU A 122 17.34 -0.21 -4.36
CA LEU A 122 16.82 -1.28 -5.21
C LEU A 122 17.76 -1.74 -6.31
N ALA A 123 18.67 -0.86 -6.73
CA ALA A 123 19.60 -1.16 -7.81
C ALA A 123 20.35 -2.46 -7.50
N SER A 124 20.34 -3.41 -8.44
CA SER A 124 20.96 -4.73 -8.30
C SER A 124 20.28 -5.71 -7.33
N THR A 125 19.06 -5.44 -6.87
CA THR A 125 18.25 -6.42 -6.13
C THR A 125 17.37 -7.24 -7.08
N LYS A 126 16.99 -8.46 -6.69
CA LYS A 126 16.02 -9.29 -7.46
C LYS A 126 14.65 -8.63 -7.67
N TRP A 127 14.39 -7.53 -6.96
CA TRP A 127 13.14 -6.80 -6.92
C TRP A 127 13.10 -5.60 -7.88
N GLU A 128 14.25 -5.18 -8.41
CA GLU A 128 14.38 -4.09 -9.40
C GLU A 128 13.49 -4.33 -10.63
N GLN A 129 13.51 -5.55 -11.18
CA GLN A 129 12.72 -5.90 -12.37
C GLN A 129 11.22 -5.93 -12.07
N HIS A 130 10.81 -6.44 -10.91
CA HIS A 130 9.40 -6.52 -10.52
C HIS A 130 8.74 -5.13 -10.37
N ILE A 131 9.50 -4.10 -9.97
CA ILE A 131 8.99 -2.72 -9.77
C ILE A 131 8.83 -1.99 -11.08
N CYS A 132 9.77 -2.18 -12.01
CA CYS A 132 9.67 -1.55 -13.32
C CYS A 132 8.53 -2.16 -14.15
N THR A 133 8.21 -3.45 -13.97
CA THR A 133 7.03 -4.08 -14.59
C THR A 133 5.71 -3.59 -13.96
N ALA A 134 5.71 -3.24 -12.67
CA ALA A 134 4.55 -2.69 -11.96
C ALA A 134 4.34 -1.17 -12.18
N GLY A 135 5.20 -0.50 -12.95
CA GLY A 135 5.07 0.92 -13.29
C GLY A 135 5.52 1.92 -12.21
N ILE A 136 6.33 1.49 -11.24
CA ILE A 136 6.69 2.29 -10.04
C ILE A 136 8.14 2.85 -10.11
N CYS A 137 8.89 2.57 -11.17
CA CYS A 137 10.26 3.06 -11.32
C CYS A 137 10.31 4.58 -11.53
N ALA A 138 10.89 5.30 -10.56
CA ALA A 138 11.22 6.72 -10.69
C ALA A 138 12.45 6.88 -11.58
N ALA A 139 12.41 7.86 -12.50
CA ALA A 139 13.55 8.24 -13.32
C ALA A 139 14.74 8.68 -12.45
N ARG A 140 15.96 8.27 -12.80
CA ARG A 140 17.18 8.94 -12.34
C ARG A 140 17.34 10.27 -13.09
N GLU A 141 17.89 11.28 -12.43
CA GLU A 141 18.28 12.53 -13.10
C GLU A 141 19.30 12.22 -14.22
N GLY A 142 18.91 12.48 -15.47
CA GLY A 142 19.79 12.39 -16.64
C GLY A 142 19.49 11.27 -17.65
N GLU A 143 18.58 10.32 -17.38
CA GLU A 143 18.15 9.31 -18.35
C GLU A 143 16.62 9.34 -18.53
N PRO A 144 16.09 9.33 -19.78
CA PRO A 144 14.66 9.18 -20.00
C PRO A 144 14.22 7.83 -19.44
N SER A 145 13.26 7.87 -18.52
CA SER A 145 12.75 6.66 -17.90
C SER A 145 12.12 5.78 -18.97
N ARG A 146 12.40 4.48 -18.93
CA ARG A 146 11.65 3.48 -19.72
C ARG A 146 10.16 3.39 -19.31
N CYS A 147 9.74 4.16 -18.29
CA CYS A 147 8.36 4.33 -17.86
C CYS A 147 7.63 5.48 -18.58
N ASP A 148 8.32 6.38 -19.29
CA ASP A 148 7.68 7.44 -20.08
C ASP A 148 6.96 6.92 -21.33
N THR A 149 7.23 5.68 -21.74
CA THR A 149 6.63 5.08 -22.94
C THR A 149 5.30 4.35 -22.66
N LEU A 150 4.93 4.11 -21.40
CA LEU A 150 3.71 3.36 -21.04
C LEU A 150 2.61 4.19 -20.36
N LEU A 151 2.86 5.47 -20.09
CA LEU A 151 1.85 6.42 -19.61
C LEU A 151 1.38 7.41 -20.69
N ARG A 152 1.85 7.28 -21.93
CA ARG A 152 1.22 7.90 -23.11
C ARG A 152 0.28 6.90 -23.77
N ASP A 153 -1.00 6.99 -23.41
CA ASP A 153 -2.19 6.52 -24.14
C ASP A 153 -2.41 4.99 -24.30
N PRO A 154 -3.46 4.44 -23.64
CA PRO A 154 -4.25 3.35 -24.18
C PRO A 154 -5.60 3.80 -24.77
N LEU A 155 -5.96 5.10 -24.74
CA LEU A 155 -7.25 5.58 -25.26
C LEU A 155 -7.19 6.26 -26.64
N ARG A 156 -6.07 6.14 -27.35
CA ARG A 156 -5.94 6.63 -28.72
C ARG A 156 -5.67 5.49 -29.71
N ASN A 157 -6.58 4.51 -29.75
CA ASN A 157 -6.75 3.59 -30.89
C ASN A 157 -8.20 3.06 -30.92
N THR A 158 -9.15 3.99 -31.03
CA THR A 158 -10.46 3.72 -31.65
C THR A 158 -10.81 4.91 -32.54
N LYS A 159 -10.35 4.84 -33.79
CA LYS A 159 -11.04 5.37 -34.96
C LYS A 159 -10.93 4.32 -36.06
#